data_AF-A0A4P5W5M5-F1
#
_entry.id   AF-A0A4P5W5M5-F1
#
_cell.length_a   1.000
_cell.length_b   1.000
_cell.length_c   1.000
_cell.angle_alpha   90.00
_cell.angle_beta   90.00
_cell.angle_gamma   90.00
#
_symmetry.space_group_name_H-M   'P 1'
#
loop_
_entity.id
_entity.type
_entity.pdbx_description
1 polymer ?
#
loop_
_entity_poly.entity_id
_entity_poly.type
_entity_poly.pdbx_seq_one_letter_code
_entity_poly.pdbx_strand_id
1 'polypeptide(L)' 'MANYQMISYEKHIEVKMQRLFVTLSEKDKRRYAAIEAEKLNHGGTDYISRLFDKQ' A
#
# COMPACT_ATOMS: atom_id res chain seq x y z
N MET A 1 10.79 -18.32 17.83
CA MET A 1 9.63 -17.56 17.30
C MET A 1 10.20 -16.27 16.73
N ALA A 2 10.47 -16.22 15.43
CA ALA A 2 11.08 -15.04 14.82
C ALA A 2 10.08 -13.88 14.89
N ASN A 3 10.52 -12.71 15.35
CA ASN A 3 9.73 -11.50 15.40
C ASN A 3 9.16 -11.22 14.01
N TYR A 4 7.85 -11.36 13.84
CA TYR A 4 7.17 -11.07 12.58
C TYR A 4 7.05 -9.56 12.45
N GLN A 5 8.13 -8.91 12.01
CA GLN A 5 8.14 -7.47 11.82
C GLN A 5 7.36 -7.17 10.54
N MET A 6 6.18 -6.61 10.70
CA MET A 6 5.35 -6.14 9.60
C MET A 6 6.16 -5.11 8.81
N ILE A 7 6.58 -5.47 7.60
CA ILE A 7 7.31 -4.56 6.72
C ILE A 7 6.28 -3.55 6.22
N SER A 8 6.45 -2.29 6.63
CA SER A 8 5.65 -1.16 6.15
C SER A 8 6.56 -0.17 5.45
N TYR A 9 5.98 0.66 4.59
CA TYR A 9 6.70 1.80 4.05
C TYR A 9 6.96 2.83 5.14
N GLU A 10 8.02 3.62 4.98
CA GLU A 10 8.20 4.81 5.79
C GLU A 10 7.06 5.80 5.53
N LYS A 11 6.64 6.53 6.56
CA LYS A 11 5.51 7.48 6.50
C LYS A 11 5.63 8.50 5.36
N HIS A 12 6.85 8.94 5.04
CA HIS A 12 7.07 9.90 3.97
C HIS A 12 6.85 9.28 2.56
N ILE A 13 7.00 7.96 2.43
CA ILE A 13 6.68 7.20 1.21
C ILE A 13 5.18 6.99 1.12
N GLU A 14 4.51 6.60 2.22
CA GLU A 14 3.04 6.46 2.29
C GLU A 14 2.33 7.72 1.76
N VAL A 15 2.77 8.91 2.19
CA VAL A 15 2.21 10.19 1.73
C VAL A 15 2.40 10.39 0.22
N LYS A 16 3.55 9.99 -0.34
CA LYS A 16 3.78 10.07 -1.80
C LYS A 16 2.89 9.08 -2.56
N MET A 17 2.74 7.87 -2.04
CA MET A 17 1.87 6.85 -2.61
C MET A 17 0.41 7.32 -2.63
N GLN A 18 -0.07 7.91 -1.53
CA GLN A 18 -1.43 8.45 -1.43
C GLN A 18 -1.67 9.57 -2.45
N ARG A 19 -0.73 10.52 -2.56
CA ARG A 19 -0.79 11.61 -3.56
C ARG A 19 -0.79 11.11 -4.98
N LEU A 20 -0.03 10.07 -5.29
CA LEU A 20 -0.09 9.44 -6.61
C LEU A 20 -1.46 8.78 -6.81
N PHE A 21 -1.90 7.98 -5.84
CA PHE A 21 -3.13 7.19 -5.92
C PHE A 21 -4.38 8.03 -6.21
N VAL A 22 -4.50 9.23 -5.63
CA VAL A 22 -5.65 10.13 -5.92
C VAL A 22 -5.69 10.64 -7.35
N THR A 23 -4.55 10.67 -8.04
CA THR A 23 -4.47 11.12 -9.45
C THR A 23 -4.76 9.99 -10.45
N LEU A 24 -4.82 8.74 -9.98
CA LEU A 24 -5.02 7.57 -10.84
C LEU A 24 -6.50 7.35 -11.18
N SER A 25 -6.75 6.80 -12.36
CA SER A 25 -8.07 6.27 -12.71
C SER A 25 -8.42 5.06 -11.83
N GLU A 26 -9.71 4.73 -11.68
CA GLU A 26 -10.15 3.54 -10.91
C GLU A 26 -9.54 2.23 -11.41
N LYS A 27 -9.25 2.14 -12.71
CA LYS A 27 -8.53 1.00 -13.29
C LYS A 27 -7.08 0.94 -12.81
N ASP A 28 -6.40 2.09 -12.79
CA ASP A 28 -4.99 2.17 -12.43
C ASP A 28 -4.80 2.07 -10.90
N LYS A 29 -5.72 2.61 -10.10
CA LYS A 29 -5.77 2.42 -8.64
C LYS A 29 -5.74 0.94 -8.25
N ARG A 30 -6.61 0.12 -8.86
CA ARG A 30 -6.66 -1.32 -8.60
C ARG A 30 -5.36 -2.04 -8.95
N ARG A 31 -4.75 -1.68 -10.09
CA ARG A 31 -3.47 -2.27 -10.53
C ARG A 31 -2.32 -1.87 -9.61
N TYR A 32 -2.26 -0.59 -9.27
CA TYR A 32 -1.25 -0.04 -8.39
C TYR A 32 -1.32 -0.67 -7.00
N ALA A 33 -2.52 -0.75 -6.39
CA ALA A 33 -2.70 -1.38 -5.09
C ALA A 33 -2.29 -2.87 -5.08
N ALA A 34 -2.59 -3.62 -6.16
CA ALA A 34 -2.16 -5.02 -6.27
C ALA A 34 -0.62 -5.15 -6.29
N ILE A 35 0.05 -4.35 -7.12
CA ILE A 35 1.52 -4.34 -7.22
C ILE A 35 2.17 -3.95 -5.89
N GLU A 36 1.66 -2.93 -5.20
CA GLU A 36 2.22 -2.51 -3.92
C GLU A 36 1.98 -3.55 -2.82
N ALA A 37 0.86 -4.28 -2.86
CA ALA A 37 0.60 -5.36 -1.92
C ALA A 37 1.53 -6.55 -2.13
N GLU A 38 1.91 -6.87 -3.37
CA GLU A 38 2.87 -7.95 -3.70
C GLU A 38 4.30 -7.68 -3.21
N LYS A 39 4.69 -6.41 -3.05
CA LYS A 39 6.02 -6.03 -2.53
C LYS A 39 6.17 -6.30 -1.04
N LEU A 40 5.06 -6.46 -0.34
CA LEU A 40 5.01 -6.69 1.09
C LEU A 40 4.83 -8.20 1.33
N ASN A 41 5.49 -8.72 2.36
CA ASN A 41 5.30 -10.10 2.81
C ASN A 41 3.88 -10.28 3.42
N HIS A 42 3.64 -11.28 4.29
CA HIS A 42 2.28 -11.49 4.82
C HIS A 42 1.71 -10.22 5.48
N GLY A 43 0.48 -9.88 5.11
CA GLY A 43 -0.22 -8.67 5.56
C GLY A 43 -0.19 -7.50 4.56
N GLY A 44 0.47 -7.65 3.41
CA GLY A 44 0.56 -6.61 2.37
C GLY A 44 -0.79 -6.09 1.88
N THR A 45 -1.72 -6.98 1.55
CA THR A 45 -3.07 -6.61 1.08
C THR A 45 -3.84 -5.80 2.13
N ASP A 46 -3.81 -6.26 3.38
CA ASP A 46 -4.46 -5.60 4.52
C ASP A 46 -3.88 -4.21 4.80
N TYR A 47 -2.56 -4.08 4.69
CA TYR A 47 -1.87 -2.81 4.87
C TYR A 47 -2.18 -1.84 3.74
N ILE A 48 -2.06 -2.27 2.48
CA ILE A 48 -2.31 -1.42 1.31
C ILE A 48 -3.79 -1.00 1.23
N SER A 49 -4.72 -1.89 1.56
CA SER A 49 -6.14 -1.55 1.65
C SER A 49 -6.36 -0.43 2.66
N ARG A 50 -5.81 -0.55 3.88
CA ARG A 50 -5.91 0.49 4.91
C ARG A 50 -5.23 1.80 4.51
N LEU A 51 -4.12 1.73 3.78
CA LEU A 51 -3.39 2.91 3.33
C LEU A 51 -4.20 3.76 2.34
N PHE A 52 -5.07 3.14 1.54
CA PHE A 52 -5.85 3.79 0.49
C PHE A 52 -7.36 3.94 0.78
N ASP A 53 -7.87 3.39 1.88
CA ASP A 53 -9.31 3.38 2.25
C ASP A 53 -9.91 4.79 2.48
N LYS A 54 -9.09 5.77 2.89
CA LYS A 54 -9.57 7.10 3.33
C LYS A 54 -9.39 8.24 2.31
N GLN A 55 -9.33 7.92 1.02
CA GLN A 55 -9.06 8.92 -0.03
C GLN A 55 -10.31 9.36 -0.79
#